data_AF-A0A948CEM3-F1
#
_entry.id   AF-A0A948CEM3-F1
#
_cell.length_a   1.000
_cell.length_b   1.000
_cell.length_c   1.000
_cell.angle_alpha   90.00
_cell.angle_beta   90.00
_cell.angle_gamma   90.00
#
_symmetry.space_group_name_H-M   'P 1'
#
loop_
_entity.id
_entity.type
_entity.pdbx_description
1 polymer ?
#
loop_
_entity_poly.entity_id
_entity_poly.type
_entity_poly.pdbx_seq_one_letter_code
_entity_poly.pdbx_strand_id
1 'polypeptide(L)'
;MTVNTNRLTQTRGRRRGAAFLAAASILIVAGCGSSDDGDTTADGDAPEASPSATASPTDAPSAEPTTVPGAGVTGVTENARLLPQESVFSVLSPWNTLATGRGIHPRSEGLLEQAKIKVGVDLNGNPAREVVDEGAYINTRAWTGPVVADGDPTIVRCRQVQCGDGTEDITLTIPDDVDPDPRYDGWYTVFDTDDQKAYDLWRARREDDGSISYQFMRQWDLNGPGFQKPYVVSARGSGLPLFGGLIRSGELERGEVNHALAISVPGAAAGSFIQPASSTDGNGPVNSLPEGARIFLKSDFQLQRPVDQDTGRPYKWTARQQKYARYLIETLKTYGAIVVDRAAVPTFYFERIEDNERTPLLRGYELNSIGLEDFNVVAFDGDDRIQYPPADETVDSTDLEGQAPVLTQGVSN
;
A
#
# COMPACT_ATOMS: atom_id res chain seq x y z
N MET A 1 63.19 3.87 25.44
CA MET A 1 63.12 3.39 26.84
C MET A 1 61.67 3.47 27.28
N THR A 2 60.95 2.35 27.20
CA THR A 2 60.58 1.50 28.37
C THR A 2 59.27 2.01 29.00
N VAL A 3 58.13 1.55 28.50
CA VAL A 3 57.26 0.50 29.10
C VAL A 3 56.44 1.02 30.29
N ASN A 4 55.11 0.98 30.17
CA ASN A 4 54.32 0.31 31.20
C ASN A 4 52.97 -0.21 30.68
N THR A 5 52.87 -1.52 30.75
CA THR A 5 51.70 -2.38 30.52
C THR A 5 50.77 -2.36 31.72
N ASN A 6 49.46 -2.30 31.52
CA ASN A 6 48.50 -2.76 32.53
C ASN A 6 47.65 -3.91 31.98
N ARG A 7 47.90 -5.08 32.57
CA ARG A 7 47.13 -6.31 32.45
C ARG A 7 45.80 -6.15 33.21
N LEU A 8 44.70 -6.53 32.58
CA LEU A 8 43.46 -6.84 33.30
C LEU A 8 43.44 -8.32 33.67
N THR A 9 43.34 -8.56 34.98
CA THR A 9 43.24 -9.85 35.65
C THR A 9 41.89 -10.52 35.41
N GLN A 10 41.92 -11.76 34.93
CA GLN A 10 40.80 -12.71 34.98
C GLN A 10 40.49 -13.10 36.44
N THR A 11 39.25 -12.93 36.87
CA THR A 11 38.69 -13.61 38.04
C THR A 11 37.61 -14.60 37.61
N ARG A 12 37.90 -15.88 37.83
CA ARG A 12 36.96 -17.02 37.69
C ARG A 12 35.90 -16.96 38.79
N GLY A 13 34.64 -16.75 38.41
CA GLY A 13 33.46 -16.97 39.24
C GLY A 13 32.75 -18.28 38.84
N ARG A 14 32.39 -19.09 39.85
CA ARG A 14 31.86 -20.46 39.75
C ARG A 14 30.49 -20.58 39.08
N ARG A 15 30.36 -21.66 38.30
CA ARG A 15 29.12 -22.25 37.78
C ARG A 15 28.07 -22.51 38.87
N ARG A 16 26.83 -22.11 38.62
CA ARG A 16 25.61 -22.80 39.07
C ARG A 16 24.71 -22.95 37.85
N GLY A 17 24.36 -24.19 37.53
CA GLY A 17 23.47 -24.52 36.44
C GLY A 17 22.03 -24.16 36.75
N ALA A 18 21.34 -23.64 35.75
CA ALA A 18 19.89 -23.68 35.64
C ALA A 18 19.61 -24.16 34.21
N ALA A 19 18.97 -25.33 34.11
CA ALA A 19 18.45 -25.84 32.85
C ALA A 19 17.30 -24.94 32.41
N PHE A 20 17.40 -24.33 31.24
CA PHE A 20 16.29 -23.68 30.58
C PHE A 20 15.83 -24.56 29.43
N LEU A 21 14.58 -25.01 29.53
CA LEU A 21 13.81 -25.59 28.45
C LEU A 21 13.76 -24.60 27.28
N ALA A 22 14.24 -25.01 26.12
CA ALA A 22 14.07 -24.26 24.89
C ALA A 22 12.60 -24.34 24.46
N ALA A 23 11.83 -23.29 24.75
CA ALA A 23 10.60 -23.01 24.02
C ALA A 23 11.02 -22.29 22.74
N ALA A 24 10.79 -22.92 21.59
CA ALA A 24 10.91 -22.25 20.30
C ALA A 24 9.75 -21.26 20.18
N SER A 25 10.06 -19.97 20.26
CA SER A 25 9.11 -18.88 20.04
C SER A 25 9.22 -18.42 18.59
N ILE A 26 8.11 -18.51 17.85
CA ILE A 26 7.97 -17.96 16.50
C ILE A 26 7.72 -16.45 16.67
N LEU A 27 8.67 -15.64 16.19
CA LEU A 27 8.54 -14.19 16.07
C LEU A 27 8.29 -13.86 14.59
N ILE A 28 7.06 -13.49 14.26
CA ILE A 28 6.75 -12.79 13.00
C ILE A 28 6.92 -11.31 13.32
N VAL A 29 8.10 -10.76 13.00
CA VAL A 29 8.34 -9.32 13.03
C VAL A 29 8.20 -8.82 11.60
N ALA A 30 7.06 -8.21 11.28
CA ALA A 30 6.95 -7.31 10.14
C ALA A 30 7.72 -6.02 10.49
N GLY A 31 9.05 -6.12 10.41
CA GLY A 31 9.97 -5.03 10.69
C GLY A 31 10.07 -4.08 9.51
N CYS A 32 9.52 -2.88 9.66
CA CYS A 32 9.94 -1.73 8.88
C CYS A 32 11.45 -1.48 9.14
N GLY A 33 12.25 -1.59 8.07
CA GLY A 33 13.56 -0.94 7.88
C GLY A 33 14.59 -0.96 9.01
N SER A 34 15.47 -1.96 9.03
CA SER A 34 16.90 -1.75 9.32
C SER A 34 17.71 -2.89 8.69
N SER A 35 18.68 -2.54 7.85
CA SER A 35 19.60 -3.47 7.21
C SER A 35 20.74 -3.83 8.17
N ASP A 36 21.11 -5.10 8.26
CA ASP A 36 22.49 -5.49 8.63
C ASP A 36 22.83 -6.88 8.08
N ASP A 37 24.05 -7.00 7.54
CA ASP A 37 24.60 -8.16 6.83
C ASP A 37 25.16 -9.22 7.81
N GLY A 38 25.05 -10.50 7.45
CA GLY A 38 25.71 -11.57 8.21
C GLY A 38 25.46 -12.98 7.68
N ASP A 39 26.36 -13.41 6.78
CA ASP A 39 26.54 -14.76 6.25
C ASP A 39 26.74 -15.82 7.36
N THR A 40 26.12 -17.01 7.24
CA THR A 40 26.76 -18.32 7.51
C THR A 40 25.87 -19.51 7.16
N THR A 41 26.50 -20.48 6.50
CA THR A 41 26.08 -21.81 6.04
C THR A 41 25.74 -22.82 7.15
N ALA A 42 24.78 -23.74 6.90
CA ALA A 42 24.99 -25.21 6.84
C ALA A 42 23.68 -26.04 7.00
N ASP A 43 23.45 -26.91 6.01
CA ASP A 43 23.00 -28.33 6.01
C ASP A 43 22.07 -28.91 7.10
N GLY A 44 21.07 -29.68 6.64
CA GLY A 44 20.74 -30.97 7.27
C GLY A 44 19.27 -31.40 7.31
N ASP A 45 18.91 -32.27 6.36
CA ASP A 45 17.97 -33.41 6.43
C ASP A 45 16.51 -33.29 6.93
N ALA A 46 15.61 -33.72 6.04
CA ALA A 46 14.25 -34.18 6.30
C ALA A 46 14.25 -35.55 7.04
N PRO A 47 13.10 -35.98 7.61
CA PRO A 47 12.19 -36.79 6.78
C PRO A 47 10.68 -36.66 7.06
N GLU A 48 9.94 -37.03 6.00
CA GLU A 48 8.57 -37.55 5.85
C GLU A 48 7.65 -37.76 7.08
N ALA A 49 6.40 -37.30 6.96
CA ALA A 49 5.22 -38.20 6.98
C ALA A 49 3.92 -37.46 6.59
N SER A 50 3.24 -37.99 5.58
CA SER A 50 1.81 -37.75 5.24
C SER A 50 0.92 -38.65 6.14
N PRO A 51 -0.39 -38.37 6.34
CA PRO A 51 -1.37 -38.65 5.29
C PRO A 51 -2.58 -37.69 5.19
N SER A 52 -2.94 -37.39 3.93
CA SER A 52 -4.25 -37.62 3.28
C SER A 52 -5.57 -37.22 3.99
N ALA A 53 -6.30 -36.27 3.39
CA ALA A 53 -7.76 -36.34 3.23
C ALA A 53 -8.22 -35.51 2.01
N THR A 54 -8.80 -36.22 1.04
CA THR A 54 -9.36 -35.77 -0.23
C THR A 54 -10.75 -35.15 -0.06
N ALA A 55 -11.05 -34.06 -0.77
CA ALA A 55 -12.42 -33.71 -1.15
C ALA A 55 -12.43 -32.94 -2.49
N SER A 56 -13.08 -33.53 -3.50
CA SER A 56 -13.31 -32.98 -4.84
C SER A 56 -14.41 -31.90 -4.85
N PRO A 57 -14.44 -31.00 -5.85
CA PRO A 57 -15.36 -29.87 -5.93
C PRO A 57 -16.73 -30.27 -6.51
N THR A 58 -17.77 -29.56 -6.06
CA THR A 58 -19.14 -29.65 -6.60
C THR A 58 -19.42 -28.44 -7.49
N ASP A 59 -19.93 -28.71 -8.69
CA ASP A 59 -20.32 -27.77 -9.75
C ASP A 59 -21.31 -26.68 -9.28
N ALA A 60 -21.11 -25.46 -9.78
CA ALA A 60 -22.12 -24.40 -9.84
C ALA A 60 -22.04 -23.66 -11.20
N PRO A 61 -23.18 -23.18 -11.76
CA PRO A 61 -23.36 -23.04 -13.20
C PRO A 61 -22.84 -21.72 -13.80
N SER A 62 -22.41 -21.84 -15.05
CA SER A 62 -21.99 -20.80 -15.99
C SER A 62 -23.10 -19.79 -16.31
N ALA A 63 -22.80 -18.49 -16.18
CA ALA A 63 -23.59 -17.40 -16.73
C ALA A 63 -22.73 -16.59 -17.73
N GLU A 64 -23.19 -16.48 -18.97
CA GLU A 64 -22.51 -15.76 -20.06
C GLU A 64 -22.46 -14.24 -19.81
N PRO A 65 -21.34 -13.54 -20.11
CA PRO A 65 -21.28 -12.09 -20.01
C PRO A 65 -21.90 -11.42 -21.23
N THR A 66 -22.84 -10.51 -20.98
CA THR A 66 -23.46 -9.65 -21.99
C THR A 66 -22.52 -8.49 -22.34
N THR A 67 -22.11 -8.39 -23.61
CA THR A 67 -21.24 -7.34 -24.14
C THR A 67 -21.94 -5.99 -24.27
N VAL A 68 -21.31 -4.90 -23.83
CA VAL A 68 -21.67 -3.51 -24.18
C VAL A 68 -20.59 -2.93 -25.12
N PRO A 69 -20.94 -2.18 -26.19
CA PRO A 69 -19.99 -1.83 -27.26
C PRO A 69 -19.04 -0.68 -26.87
N GLY A 70 -17.73 -0.89 -27.10
CA GLY A 70 -16.69 0.12 -26.94
C GLY A 70 -16.70 1.20 -28.04
N ALA A 71 -16.57 2.46 -27.63
CA ALA A 71 -16.25 3.56 -28.52
C ALA A 71 -14.74 3.56 -28.78
N GLY A 72 -14.34 3.25 -30.02
CA GLY A 72 -12.94 3.28 -30.44
C GLY A 72 -12.40 4.71 -30.50
N VAL A 73 -11.19 4.89 -29.97
CA VAL A 73 -10.37 6.10 -30.21
C VAL A 73 -9.06 5.66 -30.84
N THR A 74 -8.78 6.22 -32.02
CA THR A 74 -7.54 6.02 -32.77
C THR A 74 -6.53 7.11 -32.42
N GLY A 75 -5.28 6.71 -32.15
CA GLY A 75 -4.13 7.60 -32.02
C GLY A 75 -3.56 7.71 -30.60
N VAL A 76 -2.83 6.68 -30.15
CA VAL A 76 -1.92 6.76 -29.00
C VAL A 76 -0.52 6.40 -29.51
N THR A 77 0.45 7.26 -29.21
CA THR A 77 1.88 7.08 -29.53
C THR A 77 2.46 5.84 -28.82
N GLU A 78 3.36 5.14 -29.51
CA GLU A 78 3.87 3.78 -29.28
C GLU A 78 4.54 3.46 -27.91
N ASN A 79 4.56 4.37 -26.93
CA ASN A 79 5.24 4.14 -25.63
C ASN A 79 4.34 4.30 -24.39
N ALA A 80 3.02 4.30 -24.55
CA ALA A 80 2.11 4.07 -23.43
C ALA A 80 1.78 2.58 -23.39
N ARG A 81 2.43 1.84 -22.48
CA ARG A 81 2.05 0.45 -22.13
C ARG A 81 0.61 0.50 -21.59
N LEU A 82 -0.36 0.32 -22.49
CA LEU A 82 -1.78 0.28 -22.16
C LEU A 82 -2.04 -1.00 -21.38
N LEU A 83 -2.05 -0.93 -20.05
CA LEU A 83 -2.57 -2.02 -19.23
C LEU A 83 -4.05 -2.26 -19.62
N PRO A 84 -4.44 -3.50 -19.95
CA PRO A 84 -5.83 -3.84 -20.22
C PRO A 84 -6.71 -3.56 -18.99
N GLN A 85 -7.84 -2.89 -19.23
CA GLN A 85 -8.87 -2.43 -18.28
C GLN A 85 -8.61 -1.07 -17.60
N GLU A 86 -9.26 -0.04 -18.15
CA GLU A 86 -9.26 1.34 -17.66
C GLU A 86 -9.90 1.50 -16.26
N SER A 87 -10.61 0.49 -15.78
CA SER A 87 -10.99 0.33 -14.38
C SER A 87 -10.57 -1.04 -13.90
N VAL A 88 -9.67 -1.08 -12.93
CA VAL A 88 -9.48 -2.29 -12.13
C VAL A 88 -10.58 -2.36 -11.07
N PHE A 89 -10.91 -3.57 -10.67
CA PHE A 89 -11.99 -3.93 -9.75
C PHE A 89 -13.40 -3.77 -10.34
N SER A 90 -14.35 -4.44 -9.69
CA SER A 90 -15.77 -4.33 -9.95
C SER A 90 -16.23 -2.87 -9.94
N VAL A 91 -17.26 -2.55 -10.72
CA VAL A 91 -17.95 -1.25 -10.68
C VAL A 91 -18.57 -0.94 -9.30
N LEU A 92 -18.81 -1.96 -8.49
CA LEU A 92 -19.30 -1.82 -7.11
C LEU A 92 -18.18 -1.63 -6.08
N SER A 93 -16.92 -1.70 -6.53
CA SER A 93 -15.78 -1.51 -5.65
C SER A 93 -15.80 -0.13 -4.98
N PRO A 94 -15.36 0.00 -3.72
CA PRO A 94 -15.14 1.30 -3.10
C PRO A 94 -14.20 2.21 -3.90
N TRP A 95 -13.33 1.64 -4.75
CA TRP A 95 -12.48 2.39 -5.67
C TRP A 95 -13.28 3.03 -6.81
N ASN A 96 -14.31 2.36 -7.34
CA ASN A 96 -15.02 2.77 -8.57
C ASN A 96 -16.38 3.43 -8.32
N THR A 97 -16.78 3.57 -7.05
CA THR A 97 -18.04 4.22 -6.65
C THR A 97 -17.83 5.71 -6.37
N LEU A 98 -18.89 6.53 -6.32
CA LEU A 98 -18.77 7.96 -6.00
C LEU A 98 -18.56 8.18 -4.49
N ALA A 99 -17.80 9.22 -4.11
CA ALA A 99 -17.75 9.67 -2.72
C ALA A 99 -18.92 10.61 -2.39
N THR A 100 -19.31 11.43 -3.35
CA THR A 100 -20.42 12.37 -3.21
C THR A 100 -21.74 11.65 -2.98
N GLY A 101 -22.58 12.19 -2.10
CA GLY A 101 -23.90 11.63 -1.79
C GLY A 101 -23.90 10.60 -0.66
N ARG A 102 -22.75 10.17 -0.15
CA ARG A 102 -22.62 9.20 0.96
C ARG A 102 -22.67 9.84 2.36
N GLY A 103 -23.03 11.12 2.46
CA GLY A 103 -23.05 11.89 3.70
C GLY A 103 -21.66 12.33 4.17
N ILE A 104 -21.64 13.30 5.09
CA ILE A 104 -20.41 13.80 5.73
C ILE A 104 -20.40 13.30 7.17
N HIS A 105 -19.28 12.72 7.60
CA HIS A 105 -19.12 12.27 8.98
C HIS A 105 -19.25 13.47 9.96
N PRO A 106 -20.04 13.38 11.05
CA PRO A 106 -20.28 14.52 11.95
C PRO A 106 -19.01 15.11 12.60
N ARG A 107 -17.96 14.30 12.75
CA ARG A 107 -16.63 14.73 13.23
C ARG A 107 -15.59 14.90 12.12
N SER A 108 -16.02 15.15 10.87
CA SER A 108 -15.12 15.24 9.71
C SER A 108 -13.89 16.11 9.96
N GLU A 109 -14.11 17.36 10.40
CA GLU A 109 -13.02 18.30 10.72
C GLU A 109 -12.10 17.76 11.81
N GLY A 110 -12.67 17.26 12.91
CA GLY A 110 -11.88 16.69 14.01
C GLY A 110 -11.05 15.46 13.61
N LEU A 111 -11.55 14.60 12.72
CA LEU A 111 -10.80 13.45 12.21
C LEU A 111 -9.61 13.90 11.35
N LEU A 112 -9.82 14.87 10.46
CA LEU A 112 -8.78 15.42 9.59
C LEU A 112 -7.70 16.18 10.39
N GLU A 113 -8.11 16.93 11.42
CA GLU A 113 -7.19 17.59 12.35
C GLU A 113 -6.34 16.59 13.16
N GLN A 114 -6.93 15.49 13.63
CA GLN A 114 -6.15 14.45 14.29
C GLN A 114 -5.19 13.72 13.32
N ALA A 115 -5.56 13.60 12.04
CA ALA A 115 -4.74 12.96 11.01
C ALA A 115 -3.47 13.73 10.67
N LYS A 116 -3.39 15.03 11.02
CA LYS A 116 -2.17 15.84 10.97
C LYS A 116 -1.16 15.48 12.06
N ILE A 117 -1.54 14.71 13.07
CA ILE A 117 -0.70 14.46 14.24
C ILE A 117 -0.04 13.09 14.15
N LYS A 118 1.27 13.08 13.98
CA LYS A 118 2.10 11.88 14.05
C LYS A 118 2.53 11.64 15.49
N VAL A 119 2.41 10.40 15.95
CA VAL A 119 2.91 9.94 17.25
C VAL A 119 4.05 8.96 17.00
N GLY A 120 5.17 9.16 17.68
CA GLY A 120 6.34 8.30 17.57
C GLY A 120 7.23 8.40 18.80
N VAL A 121 8.50 8.10 18.62
CA VAL A 121 9.54 8.28 19.63
C VAL A 121 10.63 9.20 19.09
N ASP A 122 11.15 10.07 19.94
CA ASP A 122 12.33 10.88 19.61
C ASP A 122 13.62 10.03 19.63
N LEU A 123 14.75 10.62 19.27
CA LEU A 123 16.05 9.95 19.28
C LEU A 123 16.51 9.47 20.66
N ASN A 124 15.84 9.93 21.73
CA ASN A 124 16.12 9.53 23.12
C ASN A 124 15.12 8.47 23.62
N GLY A 125 14.19 8.00 22.75
CA GLY A 125 13.16 7.04 23.10
C GLY A 125 11.96 7.63 23.85
N ASN A 126 11.83 8.96 23.96
CA ASN A 126 10.66 9.58 24.57
C ASN A 126 9.51 9.68 23.57
N PRO A 127 8.25 9.51 24.00
CA PRO A 127 7.09 9.77 23.15
C PRO A 127 7.15 11.18 22.56
N ALA A 128 7.07 11.26 21.24
CA ALA A 128 7.07 12.50 20.47
C ALA A 128 5.76 12.65 19.71
N ARG A 129 5.30 13.90 19.61
CA ARG A 129 4.14 14.28 18.80
C ARG A 129 4.56 15.38 17.85
N GLU A 130 4.26 15.19 16.58
CA GLU A 130 4.56 16.12 15.52
C GLU A 130 3.25 16.49 14.82
N VAL A 131 3.00 17.79 14.66
CA VAL A 131 1.86 18.31 13.90
C VAL A 131 2.36 18.69 12.52
N VAL A 132 1.78 18.08 11.49
CA VAL A 132 2.14 18.30 10.09
C VAL A 132 1.07 19.15 9.42
N ASP A 133 1.43 20.37 9.04
CA ASP A 133 0.55 21.33 8.38
C ASP A 133 1.04 21.64 6.95
N GLU A 134 1.48 20.59 6.26
CA GLU A 134 1.95 20.65 4.88
C GLU A 134 0.87 20.18 3.90
N GLY A 135 0.85 20.78 2.72
CA GLY A 135 -0.07 20.39 1.66
C GLY A 135 0.35 19.11 0.93
N ALA A 136 -0.59 18.55 0.18
CA ALA A 136 -0.48 17.19 -0.35
C ALA A 136 0.50 17.06 -1.51
N TYR A 137 1.37 16.05 -1.46
CA TYR A 137 2.26 15.70 -2.56
C TYR A 137 1.71 14.52 -3.36
N ILE A 138 2.22 14.34 -4.57
CA ILE A 138 2.06 13.12 -5.36
C ILE A 138 3.42 12.44 -5.41
N ASN A 139 3.47 11.23 -4.88
CA ASN A 139 4.66 10.43 -4.89
C ASN A 139 4.84 9.76 -6.25
N THR A 140 5.94 10.10 -6.93
CA THR A 140 6.26 9.64 -8.29
C THR A 140 7.53 8.79 -8.33
N ARG A 141 8.22 8.61 -7.19
CA ARG A 141 9.59 8.04 -7.16
C ARG A 141 9.86 7.09 -6.01
N ALA A 142 9.63 7.52 -4.78
CA ALA A 142 9.97 6.75 -3.58
C ALA A 142 8.70 6.07 -3.05
N TRP A 143 8.75 4.91 -2.39
CA TRP A 143 7.53 4.29 -1.80
C TRP A 143 6.29 4.27 -2.73
N THR A 144 6.50 4.12 -4.03
CA THR A 144 5.48 3.88 -5.05
C THR A 144 6.04 2.85 -6.03
N GLY A 145 5.16 2.05 -6.63
CA GLY A 145 5.53 0.89 -7.42
C GLY A 145 5.16 1.04 -8.90
N PRO A 146 5.90 0.38 -9.80
CA PRO A 146 5.43 0.17 -11.15
C PRO A 146 4.31 -0.87 -11.13
N VAL A 147 3.41 -0.75 -12.11
CA VAL A 147 2.43 -1.79 -12.45
C VAL A 147 2.81 -2.31 -13.83
N VAL A 148 3.14 -3.59 -13.92
CA VAL A 148 3.65 -4.21 -15.15
C VAL A 148 2.74 -5.34 -15.61
N ALA A 149 2.77 -5.65 -16.91
CA ALA A 149 2.09 -6.78 -17.54
C ALA A 149 2.87 -7.18 -18.81
N ASP A 150 2.43 -8.21 -19.54
CA ASP A 150 2.80 -8.45 -20.95
C ASP A 150 4.31 -8.37 -21.22
N GLY A 151 5.09 -9.30 -20.68
CA GLY A 151 6.52 -9.43 -20.93
C GLY A 151 6.97 -10.88 -21.11
N ASP A 152 8.23 -11.16 -20.79
CA ASP A 152 8.77 -12.50 -20.94
C ASP A 152 8.41 -13.38 -19.73
N PRO A 153 8.24 -14.71 -19.94
CA PRO A 153 8.05 -15.65 -18.84
C PRO A 153 9.17 -15.54 -17.81
N THR A 154 8.81 -15.12 -16.61
CA THR A 154 9.73 -14.81 -15.52
C THR A 154 9.32 -15.58 -14.27
N ILE A 155 10.27 -16.30 -13.68
CA ILE A 155 10.05 -16.99 -12.40
C ILE A 155 9.92 -15.94 -11.30
N VAL A 156 8.88 -16.07 -10.48
CA VAL A 156 8.62 -15.21 -9.32
C VAL A 156 8.73 -16.08 -8.06
N ARG A 157 9.68 -15.75 -7.17
CA ARG A 157 10.15 -16.61 -6.08
C ARG A 157 10.08 -15.95 -4.70
N CYS A 158 9.50 -16.65 -3.74
CA CYS A 158 9.53 -16.29 -2.33
C CYS A 158 10.90 -16.55 -1.68
N ARG A 159 11.39 -15.60 -0.87
CA ARG A 159 12.65 -15.70 -0.11
C ARG A 159 12.44 -15.90 1.40
N GLN A 160 11.22 -16.20 1.82
CA GLN A 160 10.89 -16.46 3.22
C GLN A 160 10.28 -17.85 3.34
N VAL A 161 10.14 -18.36 4.57
CA VAL A 161 9.38 -19.60 4.80
C VAL A 161 7.88 -19.39 4.50
N GLN A 162 7.38 -18.17 4.69
CA GLN A 162 6.02 -17.77 4.40
C GLN A 162 6.02 -16.39 3.73
N CYS A 163 5.39 -16.27 2.56
CA CYS A 163 5.30 -15.01 1.81
C CYS A 163 3.86 -14.66 1.41
N GLY A 164 2.91 -14.72 2.35
CA GLY A 164 1.50 -14.52 2.03
C GLY A 164 0.99 -15.60 1.08
N ASP A 165 0.41 -15.19 -0.06
CA ASP A 165 -0.23 -16.08 -1.04
C ASP A 165 0.76 -16.77 -2.00
N GLY A 166 2.06 -16.53 -1.85
CA GLY A 166 3.08 -17.00 -2.78
C GLY A 166 4.18 -17.78 -2.09
N THR A 167 3.91 -18.97 -1.59
CA THR A 167 4.96 -19.84 -1.00
C THR A 167 5.72 -20.64 -2.05
N GLU A 168 5.09 -20.94 -3.18
CA GLU A 168 5.68 -21.67 -4.30
C GLU A 168 6.12 -20.73 -5.42
N ASP A 169 7.08 -21.18 -6.22
CA ASP A 169 7.45 -20.47 -7.44
C ASP A 169 6.29 -20.46 -8.44
N ILE A 170 6.03 -19.29 -9.01
CA ILE A 170 5.11 -19.13 -10.13
C ILE A 170 5.85 -18.53 -11.33
N THR A 171 5.27 -18.63 -12.52
CA THR A 171 5.78 -17.94 -13.71
C THR A 171 4.77 -16.90 -14.14
N LEU A 172 5.19 -15.63 -14.20
CA LEU A 172 4.38 -14.52 -14.69
C LEU A 172 5.05 -13.90 -15.93
N THR A 173 4.29 -13.15 -16.72
CA THR A 173 4.84 -12.37 -17.84
C THR A 173 5.28 -11.00 -17.36
N ILE A 174 6.60 -10.78 -17.31
CA ILE A 174 7.19 -9.56 -16.73
C ILE A 174 8.12 -8.90 -17.75
N PRO A 175 8.00 -7.59 -18.02
CA PRO A 175 8.97 -6.87 -18.83
C PRO A 175 10.39 -6.95 -18.27
N ASP A 176 11.39 -6.88 -19.13
CA ASP A 176 12.80 -6.74 -18.75
C ASP A 176 13.24 -5.27 -18.60
N ASP A 177 12.39 -4.30 -18.98
CA ASP A 177 12.69 -2.87 -18.96
C ASP A 177 12.19 -2.12 -17.71
N VAL A 178 11.50 -2.80 -16.79
CA VAL A 178 11.01 -2.18 -15.55
C VAL A 178 11.27 -3.07 -14.34
N ASP A 179 12.17 -2.63 -13.47
CA ASP A 179 12.59 -3.37 -12.26
C ASP A 179 11.95 -2.84 -10.98
N PRO A 180 11.75 -3.68 -9.94
CA PRO A 180 11.47 -3.20 -8.59
C PRO A 180 12.54 -2.22 -8.08
N ASP A 181 12.15 -1.20 -7.29
CA ASP A 181 13.13 -0.28 -6.69
C ASP A 181 13.60 -0.78 -5.30
N PRO A 182 14.85 -1.27 -5.17
CA PRO A 182 15.31 -1.88 -3.94
C PRO A 182 15.66 -0.88 -2.83
N ARG A 183 15.75 0.42 -3.13
CA ARG A 183 16.15 1.45 -2.16
C ARG A 183 15.11 1.71 -1.08
N TYR A 184 13.86 1.36 -1.37
CA TYR A 184 12.70 1.52 -0.49
C TYR A 184 12.08 0.14 -0.21
N ASP A 185 10.76 0.05 -0.21
CA ASP A 185 10.04 -1.19 0.09
C ASP A 185 10.10 -2.22 -1.04
N GLY A 186 10.59 -1.87 -2.22
CA GLY A 186 10.56 -2.77 -3.38
C GLY A 186 9.13 -3.16 -3.76
N TRP A 187 8.19 -2.23 -3.66
CA TRP A 187 6.83 -2.41 -4.15
C TRP A 187 6.85 -2.65 -5.66
N TYR A 188 6.16 -3.71 -6.08
CA TYR A 188 6.07 -4.11 -7.48
C TYR A 188 4.75 -4.84 -7.70
N THR A 189 3.95 -4.39 -8.66
CA THR A 189 2.69 -5.05 -9.00
C THR A 189 2.79 -5.66 -10.39
N VAL A 190 2.50 -6.95 -10.51
CA VAL A 190 2.40 -7.65 -11.79
C VAL A 190 0.95 -7.98 -12.08
N PHE A 191 0.43 -7.54 -13.22
CA PHE A 191 -0.87 -7.93 -13.74
C PHE A 191 -0.72 -9.16 -14.63
N ASP A 192 -1.44 -10.20 -14.27
CA ASP A 192 -1.70 -11.36 -15.11
C ASP A 192 -3.05 -11.12 -15.80
N THR A 193 -2.97 -10.60 -17.02
CA THR A 193 -4.12 -10.18 -17.82
C THR A 193 -4.88 -11.37 -18.38
N ASP A 194 -4.23 -12.53 -18.52
CA ASP A 194 -4.86 -13.76 -18.99
C ASP A 194 -5.78 -14.35 -17.91
N ASP A 195 -5.28 -14.43 -16.66
CA ASP A 195 -6.04 -14.98 -15.53
C ASP A 195 -6.84 -13.93 -14.74
N GLN A 196 -6.78 -12.67 -15.16
CA GLN A 196 -7.45 -11.53 -14.52
C GLN A 196 -7.04 -11.37 -13.05
N LYS A 197 -5.74 -11.52 -12.77
CA LYS A 197 -5.14 -11.40 -11.44
C LYS A 197 -4.10 -10.29 -11.39
N ALA A 198 -3.84 -9.81 -10.18
CA ALA A 198 -2.69 -8.98 -9.88
C ALA A 198 -1.92 -9.53 -8.68
N TYR A 199 -0.62 -9.36 -8.71
CA TYR A 199 0.32 -9.85 -7.70
C TYR A 199 1.07 -8.65 -7.12
N ASP A 200 0.73 -8.28 -5.89
CA ASP A 200 1.43 -7.21 -5.17
C ASP A 200 2.59 -7.79 -4.37
N LEU A 201 3.80 -7.35 -4.70
CA LEU A 201 5.03 -7.84 -4.10
C LEU A 201 5.64 -6.79 -3.17
N TRP A 202 6.11 -7.24 -2.02
CA TRP A 202 6.92 -6.46 -1.09
C TRP A 202 8.34 -7.02 -1.00
N ARG A 203 9.31 -6.11 -0.88
CA ARG A 203 10.76 -6.37 -1.01
C ARG A 203 11.09 -7.10 -2.30
N ALA A 204 10.41 -6.76 -3.40
CA ALA A 204 10.69 -7.38 -4.68
C ALA A 204 12.06 -6.95 -5.21
N ARG A 205 12.78 -7.87 -5.87
CA ARG A 205 14.10 -7.64 -6.49
C ARG A 205 14.15 -8.40 -7.81
N ARG A 206 14.79 -7.82 -8.83
CA ARG A 206 15.25 -8.60 -9.98
C ARG A 206 16.61 -9.19 -9.66
N GLU A 207 16.75 -10.50 -9.86
CA GLU A 207 17.96 -11.26 -9.64
C GLU A 207 18.80 -11.33 -10.93
N ASP A 208 20.09 -11.70 -10.80
CA ASP A 208 21.04 -11.78 -11.92
C ASP A 208 20.62 -12.79 -13.02
N ASP A 209 19.80 -13.79 -12.67
CA ASP A 209 19.24 -14.79 -13.59
C ASP A 209 17.95 -14.34 -14.28
N GLY A 210 17.50 -13.11 -14.02
CA GLY A 210 16.29 -12.52 -14.58
C GLY A 210 15.01 -12.78 -13.77
N SER A 211 15.06 -13.69 -12.78
CA SER A 211 13.91 -13.96 -11.90
C SER A 211 13.56 -12.77 -11.02
N ILE A 212 12.30 -12.71 -10.54
CA ILE A 212 11.86 -11.76 -9.53
C ILE A 212 11.76 -12.48 -8.19
N SER A 213 12.50 -12.01 -7.19
CA SER A 213 12.37 -12.52 -5.82
C SER A 213 11.60 -11.54 -4.93
N TYR A 214 10.91 -12.02 -3.89
CA TYR A 214 10.14 -11.19 -2.95
C TYR A 214 10.17 -11.73 -1.52
N GLN A 215 9.68 -10.95 -0.54
CA GLN A 215 9.49 -11.43 0.84
C GLN A 215 8.01 -11.55 1.24
N PHE A 216 7.10 -10.90 0.52
CA PHE A 216 5.67 -11.08 0.69
C PHE A 216 4.92 -10.85 -0.62
N MET A 217 3.86 -11.63 -0.86
CA MET A 217 2.97 -11.51 -2.02
C MET A 217 1.50 -11.58 -1.60
N ARG A 218 0.68 -10.71 -2.16
CA ARG A 218 -0.79 -10.78 -2.09
C ARG A 218 -1.35 -10.89 -3.50
N GLN A 219 -2.24 -11.85 -3.71
CA GLN A 219 -2.98 -11.98 -4.97
C GLN A 219 -4.29 -11.19 -4.90
N TRP A 220 -4.64 -10.56 -6.02
CA TRP A 220 -5.86 -9.79 -6.18
C TRP A 220 -6.61 -10.22 -7.42
N ASP A 221 -7.94 -10.19 -7.36
CA ASP A 221 -8.78 -10.32 -8.53
C ASP A 221 -8.99 -8.95 -9.19
N LEU A 222 -8.60 -8.82 -10.46
CA LEU A 222 -8.74 -7.58 -11.22
C LEU A 222 -10.20 -7.18 -11.46
N ASN A 223 -11.16 -8.09 -11.32
CA ASN A 223 -12.60 -7.82 -11.39
C ASN A 223 -13.27 -7.89 -10.01
N GLY A 224 -12.49 -8.15 -8.96
CA GLY A 224 -12.97 -8.33 -7.60
C GLY A 224 -13.39 -7.04 -6.90
N PRO A 225 -13.71 -7.11 -5.60
CA PRO A 225 -14.12 -5.94 -4.82
C PRO A 225 -12.98 -4.93 -4.59
N GLY A 226 -11.72 -5.31 -4.78
CA GLY A 226 -10.56 -4.45 -4.55
C GLY A 226 -10.22 -4.21 -3.07
N PHE A 227 -10.69 -5.10 -2.20
CA PHE A 227 -10.36 -5.15 -0.79
C PHE A 227 -10.59 -6.58 -0.26
N GLN A 228 -10.16 -6.83 0.96
CA GLN A 228 -10.20 -8.16 1.58
C GLN A 228 -10.84 -8.11 2.97
N LYS A 229 -11.18 -9.29 3.50
CA LYS A 229 -11.79 -9.43 4.83
C LYS A 229 -10.86 -8.82 5.91
N PRO A 230 -11.41 -8.34 7.04
CA PRO A 230 -10.61 -7.86 8.17
C PRO A 230 -9.53 -8.85 8.61
N TYR A 231 -8.44 -8.30 9.13
CA TYR A 231 -7.27 -8.98 9.68
C TYR A 231 -6.34 -9.68 8.69
N VAL A 232 -6.63 -9.58 7.40
CA VAL A 232 -5.72 -10.06 6.36
C VAL A 232 -4.71 -8.96 6.05
N VAL A 233 -3.43 -9.28 6.07
CA VAL A 233 -2.36 -8.35 5.71
C VAL A 233 -2.08 -8.36 4.20
N SER A 234 -1.51 -7.27 3.70
CA SER A 234 -1.05 -7.11 2.30
C SER A 234 0.36 -6.53 2.28
N ALA A 235 0.91 -6.31 1.08
CA ALA A 235 2.15 -5.57 0.88
C ALA A 235 2.07 -4.08 1.33
N ARG A 236 0.85 -3.55 1.51
CA ARG A 236 0.56 -2.23 2.10
C ARG A 236 0.09 -2.36 3.55
N GLY A 237 0.45 -1.42 4.42
CA GLY A 237 0.11 -1.43 5.86
C GLY A 237 -1.39 -1.56 6.17
N SER A 238 -2.24 -0.91 5.37
CA SER A 238 -3.71 -1.00 5.47
C SER A 238 -4.32 -2.33 5.01
N GLY A 239 -3.52 -3.23 4.42
CA GLY A 239 -4.00 -4.46 3.82
C GLY A 239 -4.72 -4.24 2.48
N LEU A 240 -4.68 -3.03 1.92
CA LEU A 240 -5.23 -2.71 0.61
C LEU A 240 -4.24 -3.04 -0.53
N PRO A 241 -4.71 -3.10 -1.80
CA PRO A 241 -3.83 -3.31 -2.96
C PRO A 241 -2.88 -2.13 -3.18
N LEU A 242 -1.64 -2.40 -3.58
CA LEU A 242 -0.64 -1.39 -3.96
C LEU A 242 -1.08 -0.61 -5.20
N PHE A 243 -1.66 -1.29 -6.18
CA PHE A 243 -2.16 -0.67 -7.41
C PHE A 243 -3.51 0.04 -7.23
N GLY A 244 -4.22 -0.25 -6.14
CA GLY A 244 -5.49 0.38 -5.81
C GLY A 244 -5.31 1.87 -5.57
N GLY A 245 -5.98 2.69 -6.38
CA GLY A 245 -5.98 4.15 -6.26
C GLY A 245 -4.73 4.85 -6.78
N LEU A 246 -3.84 4.17 -7.50
CA LEU A 246 -2.73 4.83 -8.20
C LEU A 246 -3.27 5.75 -9.29
N ILE A 247 -2.69 6.95 -9.40
CA ILE A 247 -2.85 7.80 -10.59
C ILE A 247 -2.02 7.17 -11.71
N ARG A 248 -2.62 6.93 -12.87
CA ARG A 248 -1.92 6.31 -14.02
C ARG A 248 -1.69 7.27 -15.18
N SER A 249 -0.60 7.07 -15.89
CA SER A 249 -0.16 7.90 -17.02
C SER A 249 -1.23 8.00 -18.12
N GLY A 250 -1.79 6.85 -18.53
CA GLY A 250 -2.86 6.80 -19.54
C GLY A 250 -4.14 7.54 -19.13
N GLU A 251 -4.47 7.56 -17.84
CA GLU A 251 -5.64 8.30 -17.31
C GLU A 251 -5.43 9.81 -17.43
N LEU A 252 -4.23 10.30 -17.09
CA LEU A 252 -3.89 11.72 -17.23
C LEU A 252 -3.88 12.15 -18.70
N GLU A 253 -3.36 11.31 -19.60
CA GLU A 253 -3.30 11.60 -21.04
C GLU A 253 -4.66 11.67 -21.70
N ARG A 254 -5.57 10.73 -21.38
CA ARG A 254 -6.98 10.79 -21.79
C ARG A 254 -7.73 11.93 -21.11
N GLY A 255 -7.34 12.24 -19.88
CA GLY A 255 -7.94 13.27 -19.06
C GLY A 255 -9.13 12.82 -18.23
N GLU A 256 -9.17 11.53 -17.91
CA GLU A 256 -10.23 10.88 -17.16
C GLU A 256 -9.59 9.94 -16.13
N VAL A 257 -9.72 10.29 -14.84
CA VAL A 257 -9.34 9.45 -13.71
C VAL A 257 -10.63 9.15 -12.95
N ASN A 258 -11.20 7.97 -13.19
CA ASN A 258 -12.58 7.62 -12.82
C ASN A 258 -12.67 6.69 -11.60
N HIS A 259 -11.74 6.85 -10.65
CA HIS A 259 -11.70 6.07 -9.42
C HIS A 259 -11.22 6.92 -8.23
N ALA A 260 -11.44 6.42 -7.02
CA ALA A 260 -10.89 7.01 -5.80
C ALA A 260 -9.37 6.89 -5.79
N LEU A 261 -8.68 7.95 -5.37
CA LEU A 261 -7.22 7.93 -5.26
C LEU A 261 -6.77 7.27 -3.95
N ALA A 262 -5.59 6.68 -3.94
CA ALA A 262 -4.92 6.29 -2.70
C ALA A 262 -4.28 7.53 -2.07
N ILE A 263 -4.54 7.76 -0.78
CA ILE A 263 -3.88 8.81 -0.01
C ILE A 263 -3.30 8.24 1.29
N SER A 264 -2.12 8.71 1.66
CA SER A 264 -1.53 8.48 2.97
C SER A 264 -1.52 9.77 3.77
N VAL A 265 -1.74 9.64 5.08
CA VAL A 265 -1.87 10.79 5.99
C VAL A 265 -0.76 10.78 7.05
N PRO A 266 -0.41 11.93 7.65
CA PRO A 266 0.68 11.98 8.64
C PRO A 266 0.53 11.02 9.83
N GLY A 267 -0.69 10.92 10.37
CA GLY A 267 -1.01 10.08 11.52
C GLY A 267 -2.37 9.40 11.37
N ALA A 268 -2.43 8.32 10.59
CA ALA A 268 -3.61 7.46 10.54
C ALA A 268 -3.87 6.83 11.92
N ALA A 269 -5.13 6.54 12.24
CA ALA A 269 -5.50 6.05 13.58
C ALA A 269 -4.72 4.78 13.96
N ALA A 270 -4.00 4.84 15.07
CA ALA A 270 -3.34 3.67 15.63
C ALA A 270 -4.36 2.68 16.21
N GLY A 271 -4.12 1.39 15.99
CA GLY A 271 -4.89 0.30 16.60
C GLY A 271 -6.31 0.11 16.08
N SER A 272 -6.75 0.84 15.04
CA SER A 272 -8.04 0.58 14.40
C SER A 272 -8.06 0.99 12.94
N PHE A 273 -8.90 0.31 12.16
CA PHE A 273 -9.20 0.62 10.77
C PHE A 273 -10.71 0.53 10.52
N ILE A 274 -11.13 0.96 9.34
CA ILE A 274 -12.47 0.65 8.81
C ILE A 274 -12.33 0.01 7.44
N GLN A 275 -13.32 -0.76 7.00
CA GLN A 275 -13.33 -1.27 5.62
C GLN A 275 -13.40 -0.09 4.62
N PRO A 276 -12.69 -0.15 3.48
CA PRO A 276 -12.10 -1.34 2.88
C PRO A 276 -10.72 -1.77 3.39
N ALA A 277 -10.08 -1.04 4.32
CA ALA A 277 -8.85 -1.55 4.92
C ALA A 277 -9.12 -2.87 5.66
N SER A 278 -8.10 -3.71 5.71
CA SER A 278 -8.14 -5.02 6.38
C SER A 278 -7.11 -5.15 7.48
N SER A 279 -6.09 -4.28 7.51
CA SER A 279 -5.15 -4.11 8.60
C SER A 279 -4.87 -2.62 8.82
N THR A 280 -4.00 -2.30 9.76
CA THR A 280 -3.48 -0.93 9.93
C THR A 280 -2.08 -0.95 10.53
N ASP A 281 -1.24 -0.03 10.08
CA ASP A 281 0.03 0.32 10.72
C ASP A 281 0.04 1.78 11.21
N GLY A 282 -1.15 2.36 11.38
CA GLY A 282 -1.35 3.75 11.78
C GLY A 282 -0.58 4.13 13.05
N ASN A 283 -0.06 5.35 13.07
CA ASN A 283 0.79 5.89 14.14
C ASN A 283 0.28 7.25 14.66
N GLY A 284 -0.98 7.58 14.42
CA GLY A 284 -1.62 8.79 14.92
C GLY A 284 -2.40 8.55 16.22
N PRO A 285 -3.07 9.58 16.75
CA PRO A 285 -4.05 9.44 17.82
C PRO A 285 -5.09 8.36 17.52
N VAL A 286 -5.53 7.60 18.53
CA VAL A 286 -6.55 6.53 18.36
C VAL A 286 -7.89 7.04 17.79
N ASN A 287 -8.20 8.31 18.03
CA ASN A 287 -9.39 8.99 17.52
C ASN A 287 -9.16 9.70 16.17
N SER A 288 -8.01 9.45 15.52
CA SER A 288 -7.66 9.98 14.20
C SER A 288 -8.48 9.35 13.08
N LEU A 289 -8.29 9.85 11.85
CA LEU A 289 -8.82 9.27 10.64
C LEU A 289 -8.24 7.84 10.46
N PRO A 290 -9.07 6.79 10.41
CA PRO A 290 -8.59 5.42 10.27
C PRO A 290 -8.22 5.12 8.81
N GLU A 291 -7.32 4.18 8.60
CA GLU A 291 -7.12 3.58 7.28
C GLU A 291 -8.43 2.92 6.80
N GLY A 292 -8.64 2.97 5.49
CA GLY A 292 -9.91 2.66 4.83
C GLY A 292 -10.94 3.79 4.85
N ALA A 293 -10.76 4.84 5.67
CA ALA A 293 -11.65 5.99 5.58
C ALA A 293 -11.55 6.65 4.20
N ARG A 294 -12.70 7.08 3.68
CA ARG A 294 -12.79 7.81 2.42
C ARG A 294 -12.98 9.29 2.70
N ILE A 295 -12.14 10.12 2.08
CA ILE A 295 -12.22 11.57 2.12
C ILE A 295 -12.52 12.11 0.72
N PHE A 296 -13.16 13.27 0.61
CA PHE A 296 -13.44 13.91 -0.68
C PHE A 296 -13.31 15.42 -0.58
N LEU A 297 -12.79 16.03 -1.63
CA LEU A 297 -12.45 17.44 -1.64
C LEU A 297 -13.72 18.29 -1.56
N LYS A 298 -13.70 19.36 -0.77
CA LYS A 298 -14.82 20.30 -0.69
C LYS A 298 -15.16 20.87 -2.06
N SER A 299 -16.45 21.02 -2.35
CA SER A 299 -16.94 21.40 -3.68
C SER A 299 -16.48 22.80 -4.10
N ASP A 300 -16.33 23.70 -3.13
CA ASP A 300 -15.89 25.08 -3.31
C ASP A 300 -14.36 25.24 -3.41
N PHE A 301 -13.57 24.19 -3.12
CA PHE A 301 -12.12 24.24 -3.22
C PHE A 301 -11.66 24.72 -4.60
N GLN A 302 -10.73 25.67 -4.59
CA GLN A 302 -10.08 26.22 -5.78
C GLN A 302 -8.59 25.95 -5.73
N LEU A 303 -8.08 25.25 -6.74
CA LEU A 303 -6.66 24.97 -6.87
C LEU A 303 -5.87 26.27 -6.99
N GLN A 304 -4.96 26.49 -6.04
CA GLN A 304 -4.02 27.59 -6.10
C GLN A 304 -2.72 27.11 -6.73
N ARG A 305 -1.93 28.03 -7.31
CA ARG A 305 -0.59 27.68 -7.75
C ARG A 305 0.27 27.43 -6.50
N PRO A 306 0.82 26.23 -6.30
CA PRO A 306 1.60 25.93 -5.11
C PRO A 306 2.89 26.75 -5.10
N VAL A 307 3.35 27.04 -3.89
CA VAL A 307 4.50 27.89 -3.60
C VAL A 307 5.58 27.01 -3.00
N ASP A 308 6.80 27.16 -3.51
CA ASP A 308 7.98 26.55 -2.94
C ASP A 308 8.22 27.16 -1.55
N GLN A 309 8.19 26.32 -0.51
CA GLN A 309 8.24 26.78 0.88
C GLN A 309 9.61 27.38 1.25
N ASP A 310 10.69 26.93 0.61
CA ASP A 310 12.04 27.42 0.87
C ASP A 310 12.28 28.80 0.24
N THR A 311 11.75 29.01 -0.97
CA THR A 311 12.01 30.22 -1.76
C THR A 311 10.86 31.24 -1.74
N GLY A 312 9.67 30.83 -1.30
CA GLY A 312 8.44 31.62 -1.35
C GLY A 312 7.94 31.92 -2.76
N ARG A 313 8.46 31.22 -3.78
CA ARG A 313 8.13 31.47 -5.19
C ARG A 313 7.11 30.46 -5.69
N PRO A 314 6.11 30.88 -6.49
CA PRO A 314 5.20 29.92 -7.12
C PRO A 314 5.97 28.95 -8.02
N TYR A 315 5.66 27.66 -7.92
CA TYR A 315 6.22 26.66 -8.81
C TYR A 315 5.87 26.97 -10.27
N LYS A 316 6.80 26.70 -11.17
CA LYS A 316 6.53 26.79 -12.61
C LYS A 316 5.70 25.57 -13.03
N TRP A 317 4.55 25.84 -13.65
CA TRP A 317 3.72 24.82 -14.29
C TRP A 317 3.78 24.96 -15.80
N THR A 318 3.91 23.82 -16.46
CA THR A 318 3.56 23.71 -17.88
C THR A 318 2.03 23.67 -18.04
N ALA A 319 1.52 23.99 -19.23
CA ALA A 319 0.09 23.85 -19.53
C ALA A 319 -0.41 22.41 -19.32
N ARG A 320 0.46 21.42 -19.57
CA ARG A 320 0.19 20.00 -19.34
C ARG A 320 -0.03 19.70 -17.85
N GLN A 321 0.88 20.14 -16.98
CA GLN A 321 0.73 19.93 -15.53
C GLN A 321 -0.50 20.64 -14.97
N GLN A 322 -0.79 21.86 -15.41
CA GLN A 322 -2.01 22.57 -14.99
C GLN A 322 -3.28 21.81 -15.44
N LYS A 323 -3.25 21.17 -16.61
CA LYS A 323 -4.34 20.31 -17.08
C LYS A 323 -4.50 19.08 -16.20
N TYR A 324 -3.42 18.39 -15.87
CA TYR A 324 -3.44 17.20 -15.02
C TYR A 324 -3.87 17.48 -13.59
N ALA A 325 -3.38 18.57 -12.99
CA ALA A 325 -3.82 18.98 -11.66
C ALA A 325 -5.34 19.22 -11.63
N ARG A 326 -5.93 19.83 -12.68
CA ARG A 326 -7.39 19.99 -12.76
C ARG A 326 -8.13 18.66 -12.82
N TYR A 327 -7.64 17.68 -13.57
CA TYR A 327 -8.26 16.35 -13.61
C TYR A 327 -8.28 15.70 -12.24
N LEU A 328 -7.14 15.75 -11.53
CA LEU A 328 -7.05 15.21 -10.18
C LEU A 328 -7.96 15.93 -9.19
N ILE A 329 -8.14 17.25 -9.32
CA ILE A 329 -9.11 18.00 -8.50
C ILE A 329 -10.54 17.53 -8.73
N GLU A 330 -10.96 17.37 -9.99
CA GLU A 330 -12.31 16.87 -10.30
C GLU A 330 -12.51 15.43 -9.81
N THR A 331 -11.48 14.59 -9.91
CA THR A 331 -11.47 13.23 -9.35
C THR A 331 -11.62 13.25 -7.84
N LEU A 332 -10.87 14.09 -7.12
CA LEU A 332 -10.95 14.21 -5.67
C LEU A 332 -12.29 14.78 -5.19
N LYS A 333 -12.97 15.61 -6.00
CA LYS A 333 -14.33 16.06 -5.70
C LYS A 333 -15.36 14.96 -5.91
N THR A 334 -15.21 14.16 -6.96
CA THR A 334 -16.19 13.15 -7.41
C THR A 334 -16.04 11.82 -6.67
N TYR A 335 -14.81 11.27 -6.72
CA TYR A 335 -14.44 9.98 -6.15
C TYR A 335 -13.65 10.13 -4.85
N GLY A 336 -13.02 11.26 -4.59
CA GLY A 336 -12.23 11.43 -3.37
C GLY A 336 -11.03 10.49 -3.31
N ALA A 337 -10.58 10.20 -2.09
CA ALA A 337 -9.43 9.36 -1.81
C ALA A 337 -9.68 8.45 -0.60
N ILE A 338 -9.11 7.26 -0.63
CA ILE A 338 -9.15 6.29 0.46
C ILE A 338 -7.82 6.37 1.21
N VAL A 339 -7.87 6.44 2.54
CA VAL A 339 -6.68 6.43 3.38
C VAL A 339 -6.08 5.04 3.37
N VAL A 340 -4.86 4.90 2.89
CA VAL A 340 -4.23 3.59 2.61
C VAL A 340 -2.95 3.34 3.39
N ASP A 341 -2.35 4.37 3.97
CA ASP A 341 -1.08 4.27 4.68
C ASP A 341 -0.86 5.54 5.51
N ARG A 342 0.28 5.56 6.20
CA ARG A 342 0.84 6.76 6.83
C ARG A 342 2.04 7.30 6.05
N ALA A 343 2.25 8.61 6.12
CA ALA A 343 3.37 9.26 5.43
C ALA A 343 3.93 10.43 6.25
N ALA A 344 5.00 11.09 5.78
CA ALA A 344 5.50 12.30 6.44
C ALA A 344 4.52 13.49 6.27
N VAL A 345 3.90 13.57 5.10
CA VAL A 345 2.94 14.60 4.69
C VAL A 345 1.78 13.92 3.95
N PRO A 346 0.61 14.56 3.79
CA PRO A 346 -0.46 14.02 2.95
C PRO A 346 0.09 13.67 1.56
N THR A 347 -0.09 12.43 1.11
CA THR A 347 0.61 11.94 -0.09
C THR A 347 -0.30 11.05 -0.93
N PHE A 348 -0.47 11.40 -2.20
CA PHE A 348 -1.08 10.55 -3.23
C PHE A 348 -0.02 9.73 -3.96
N TYR A 349 -0.44 8.72 -4.71
CA TYR A 349 0.48 7.82 -5.39
C TYR A 349 0.29 7.86 -6.91
N PHE A 350 1.37 8.05 -7.64
CA PHE A 350 1.44 7.89 -9.08
C PHE A 350 2.15 6.58 -9.40
N GLU A 351 1.66 5.84 -10.40
CA GLU A 351 2.35 4.64 -10.89
C GLU A 351 3.79 4.99 -11.28
N ARG A 352 4.76 4.19 -10.82
CA ARG A 352 6.14 4.46 -11.18
C ARG A 352 6.37 3.97 -12.61
N ILE A 353 6.49 4.90 -13.54
CA ILE A 353 6.97 4.64 -14.89
C ILE A 353 8.45 5.05 -15.01
N GLU A 354 9.15 4.50 -16.00
CA GLU A 354 10.39 5.12 -16.47
C GLU A 354 10.05 6.48 -17.10
N ASP A 355 10.12 7.55 -16.31
CA ASP A 355 9.89 8.90 -16.80
C ASP A 355 11.22 9.60 -17.11
N ASN A 356 11.27 10.32 -18.23
CA ASN A 356 12.42 11.14 -18.56
C ASN A 356 12.47 12.32 -17.58
N GLU A 357 13.50 12.39 -16.74
CA GLU A 357 13.67 13.46 -15.74
C GLU A 357 13.57 14.89 -16.33
N ARG A 358 13.85 15.04 -17.63
CA ARG A 358 13.73 16.32 -18.34
C ARG A 358 12.28 16.75 -18.58
N THR A 359 11.34 15.81 -18.77
CA THR A 359 9.94 16.09 -19.14
C THR A 359 8.95 15.17 -18.42
N PRO A 360 8.89 15.18 -17.08
CA PRO A 360 8.02 14.27 -16.37
C PRO A 360 6.55 14.65 -16.51
N LEU A 361 5.67 13.64 -16.40
CA LEU A 361 4.21 13.82 -16.40
C LEU A 361 3.75 14.66 -15.20
N LEU A 362 4.28 14.33 -14.03
CA LEU A 362 4.04 15.00 -12.76
C LEU A 362 5.38 15.29 -12.08
N ARG A 363 5.48 16.43 -11.39
CA ARG A 363 6.64 16.79 -10.58
C ARG A 363 6.45 16.46 -9.10
N GLY A 364 5.24 16.11 -8.70
CA GLY A 364 4.89 15.70 -7.34
C GLY A 364 4.28 16.80 -6.48
N TYR A 365 4.31 18.05 -6.93
CA TYR A 365 3.76 19.20 -6.20
C TYR A 365 2.47 19.75 -6.83
N GLU A 366 1.89 19.09 -7.82
CA GLU A 366 0.68 19.53 -8.52
C GLU A 366 -0.52 19.77 -7.59
N LEU A 367 -0.58 19.05 -6.46
CA LEU A 367 -1.65 19.13 -5.45
C LEU A 367 -1.20 19.76 -4.14
N ASN A 368 0.00 20.36 -4.10
CA ASN A 368 0.60 20.84 -2.85
C ASN A 368 -0.15 22.02 -2.21
N SER A 369 -1.08 22.66 -2.91
CA SER A 369 -1.95 23.67 -2.29
C SER A 369 -3.16 23.07 -1.56
N ILE A 370 -3.30 21.74 -1.50
CA ILE A 370 -4.41 21.06 -0.81
C ILE A 370 -3.93 20.64 0.58
N GLY A 371 -4.57 21.13 1.62
CA GLY A 371 -4.43 20.63 2.99
C GLY A 371 -5.46 19.56 3.34
N LEU A 372 -5.27 18.83 4.44
CA LEU A 372 -6.28 17.86 4.91
C LEU A 372 -7.59 18.57 5.28
N GLU A 373 -7.51 19.81 5.75
CA GLU A 373 -8.65 20.67 6.05
C GLU A 373 -9.51 20.99 4.82
N ASP A 374 -9.04 20.80 3.60
CA ASP A 374 -9.81 21.01 2.37
C ASP A 374 -10.76 19.85 2.03
N PHE A 375 -10.70 18.77 2.79
CA PHE A 375 -11.53 17.59 2.60
C PHE A 375 -12.74 17.53 3.55
N ASN A 376 -13.70 16.71 3.16
CA ASN A 376 -14.70 16.12 4.04
C ASN A 376 -14.45 14.62 4.17
N VAL A 377 -14.81 14.03 5.30
CA VAL A 377 -14.79 12.59 5.52
C VAL A 377 -16.16 12.02 5.18
N VAL A 378 -16.22 11.00 4.33
CA VAL A 378 -17.45 10.24 4.05
C VAL A 378 -17.99 9.64 5.35
N ALA A 379 -19.30 9.66 5.55
CA ALA A 379 -19.92 9.09 6.74
C ALA A 379 -19.61 7.58 6.90
N PHE A 380 -19.33 7.20 8.14
CA PHE A 380 -19.21 5.82 8.63
C PHE A 380 -19.65 5.81 10.09
N ASP A 381 -20.10 4.67 10.59
CA ASP A 381 -20.54 4.51 11.97
C ASP A 381 -19.38 4.17 12.91
N GLY A 382 -19.50 4.52 14.19
CA GLY A 382 -18.48 4.19 15.18
C GLY A 382 -18.23 2.68 15.29
N ASP A 383 -19.28 1.89 15.05
CA ASP A 383 -19.26 0.43 15.08
C ASP A 383 -18.55 -0.18 13.84
N ASP A 384 -18.30 0.62 12.79
CA ASP A 384 -17.50 0.19 11.63
C ASP A 384 -15.99 0.11 11.97
N ARG A 385 -15.57 0.68 13.11
CA ARG A 385 -14.17 0.64 13.55
C ARG A 385 -13.81 -0.73 14.10
N ILE A 386 -12.94 -1.40 13.37
CA ILE A 386 -12.39 -2.69 13.72
C ILE A 386 -11.09 -2.47 14.49
N GLN A 387 -11.01 -3.00 15.70
CA GLN A 387 -9.79 -2.94 16.52
C GLN A 387 -8.74 -3.89 15.93
N TYR A 388 -7.51 -3.42 15.83
CA TYR A 388 -6.38 -4.20 15.36
C TYR A 388 -5.37 -4.36 16.50
N PRO A 389 -4.85 -5.57 16.74
CA PRO A 389 -3.95 -5.81 17.85
C PRO A 389 -2.67 -4.99 17.70
N PRO A 390 -2.06 -4.59 18.82
CA PRO A 390 -0.81 -3.84 18.80
C PRO A 390 0.34 -4.73 18.30
N ALA A 391 1.34 -4.12 17.67
CA ALA A 391 2.42 -4.83 16.98
C ALA A 391 3.34 -5.67 17.91
N ASP A 392 3.27 -5.45 19.22
CA ASP A 392 4.02 -6.19 20.25
C ASP A 392 3.27 -7.43 20.79
N GLU A 393 1.98 -7.57 20.47
CA GLU A 393 1.26 -8.80 20.70
C GLU A 393 1.53 -9.78 19.55
N THR A 394 2.21 -10.89 19.85
CA THR A 394 2.31 -12.01 18.91
C THR A 394 0.94 -12.66 18.78
N VAL A 395 0.18 -12.22 17.77
CA VAL A 395 -1.09 -12.85 17.41
C VAL A 395 -0.91 -13.60 16.10
N ASP A 396 -1.32 -14.87 16.07
CA ASP A 396 -1.40 -15.61 14.82
C ASP A 396 -2.45 -14.93 13.91
N SER A 397 -2.04 -14.52 12.71
CA SER A 397 -2.94 -13.89 11.74
C SER A 397 -4.15 -14.77 11.43
N THR A 398 -4.02 -16.10 11.50
CA THR A 398 -5.13 -17.03 11.26
C THR A 398 -6.19 -16.98 12.38
N ASP A 399 -5.77 -16.74 13.63
CA ASP A 399 -6.68 -16.57 14.76
C ASP A 399 -7.47 -15.26 14.68
N LEU A 400 -6.86 -14.20 14.14
CA LEU A 400 -7.54 -12.92 13.89
C LEU A 400 -8.51 -13.00 12.71
N GLU A 401 -8.12 -13.66 11.63
CA GLU A 401 -9.00 -13.88 10.47
C GLU A 401 -10.26 -14.67 10.86
N GLY A 402 -10.16 -15.61 11.81
CA GLY A 402 -11.30 -16.34 12.37
C GLY A 402 -12.24 -15.48 13.23
N GLN A 403 -11.77 -14.33 13.71
CA GLN A 403 -12.53 -13.36 14.51
C GLN A 403 -13.12 -12.23 13.65
N ALA A 404 -12.85 -12.22 12.34
CA ALA A 404 -13.38 -11.22 11.44
C ALA A 404 -14.92 -11.14 11.54
N PRO A 405 -15.51 -9.93 11.71
CA PRO A 405 -16.95 -9.80 11.70
C PRO A 405 -17.49 -10.32 10.37
N VAL A 406 -18.55 -11.12 10.42
CA VAL A 406 -19.25 -11.59 9.22
C VAL A 406 -19.90 -10.38 8.57
N LEU A 407 -19.34 -9.93 7.45
CA LEU A 407 -19.93 -8.87 6.63
C LEU A 407 -21.22 -9.41 6.02
N THR A 408 -22.36 -9.13 6.65
CA THR A 408 -23.65 -9.28 5.98
C THR A 408 -23.64 -8.26 4.83
N GLN A 409 -23.79 -8.74 3.60
CA GLN A 409 -23.98 -7.85 2.47
C GLN A 409 -25.27 -7.06 2.71
N GLY A 410 -25.12 -5.86 3.24
CA GLY A 410 -26.19 -4.89 3.37
C GLY A 410 -26.60 -4.45 1.98
N VAL A 411 -27.60 -5.12 1.42
CA VAL A 411 -28.44 -4.54 0.37
C VAL A 411 -29.25 -3.45 1.06
N SER A 412 -28.68 -2.25 1.12
CA SER A 412 -29.44 -1.04 1.44
C SER A 412 -30.35 -0.75 0.25
N ASN A 413 -31.66 -0.92 0.43
CA ASN A 413 -32.69 -0.47 -0.52
C ASN A 413 -32.64 1.03 -0.77
#